data_AF-A0A8H3ETF7-F1
#
_entry.id   AF-A0A8H3ETF7-F1
#
_cell.length_a   1.000
_cell.length_b   1.000
_cell.length_c   1.000
_cell.angle_alpha   90.00
_cell.angle_beta   90.00
_cell.angle_gamma   90.00
#
_symmetry.space_group_name_H-M   'P 1'
#
loop_
_entity.id
_entity.type
_entity.pdbx_description
1 polymer ?
#
loop_
_entity_poly.entity_id
_entity_poly.type
_entity_poly.pdbx_seq_one_letter_code
_entity_poly.pdbx_strand_id
1 'polypeptide(L)'
;MPSVKPTSKPERRRRIFLAARTVFVGDKARVHDRIAIKSIISEFPAIFKPLNKTFGDIVVVDVVWSLLDSGSFESELKAKLAFPELYQPSPARNLQRDTSEQEAARSEAVAFDEASRSDIDIHDCGQGVDIGEDILTYIPSEPPSLFPSYLAYSSQHKLLNTVQSILEDGCYNWATEWTPRLLKERRWDCSEAVELSMWTKVLPQYFGSISVAATSLGSSVALAKALQATHQLRHAAVHRLPTSVKGIERMLQCGLDLATALKDQECMIKLNNILKDFQATMQDMELHKNNLESQLDEELRDIQDQREVLDKREKEAKLNMLQQDRENTTTISSLFEQSIRKLKSTDEDGGNSAEQNDSRDVDPEVSESDAVAVAGDKTNDSSAEHDETAADDAFSDDAYSKESTRIDTEPIRADPLGNAEQPSDFESAALPSELDQWL
;
A
#
# COMPACT_ATOMS: atom_id res chain seq x y z
N MET A 1 29.35 -1.47 2.45
CA MET A 1 28.37 -2.38 1.82
C MET A 1 27.20 -2.52 2.78
N PRO A 2 25.95 -2.30 2.36
CA PRO A 2 24.81 -2.48 3.25
C PRO A 2 24.71 -3.98 3.57
N SER A 3 24.88 -4.31 4.85
CA SER A 3 24.69 -5.67 5.36
C SER A 3 23.20 -6.00 5.25
N VAL A 4 22.81 -6.72 4.20
CA VAL A 4 21.45 -7.28 4.07
C VAL A 4 21.22 -8.17 5.29
N LYS A 5 20.38 -7.71 6.23
CA LYS A 5 20.00 -8.50 7.40
C LYS A 5 19.39 -9.82 6.91
N PRO A 6 19.68 -10.97 7.55
CA PRO A 6 19.04 -12.22 7.21
C PRO A 6 17.53 -12.09 7.45
N THR A 7 16.72 -12.32 6.41
CA THR A 7 15.24 -12.32 6.50
C THR A 7 14.78 -13.21 7.66
N SER A 8 13.89 -12.71 8.51
CA SER A 8 13.44 -13.44 9.69
C SER A 8 12.67 -14.71 9.30
N LYS A 9 12.64 -15.73 10.17
CA LYS A 9 11.91 -16.99 9.91
C LYS A 9 10.41 -16.76 9.62
N PRO A 10 9.68 -15.90 10.36
CA PRO A 10 8.29 -15.56 10.04
C PRO A 10 8.14 -14.87 8.68
N GLU A 11 8.99 -13.90 8.38
CA GLU A 11 8.95 -13.15 7.12
C GLU A 11 9.22 -14.05 5.90
N ARG A 12 10.19 -14.96 6.01
CA ARG A 12 10.46 -15.98 4.98
C ARG A 12 9.24 -16.85 4.74
N ARG A 13 8.61 -17.36 5.82
CA ARG A 13 7.42 -18.21 5.74
C ARG A 13 6.26 -17.47 5.06
N ARG A 14 6.07 -16.19 5.39
CA ARG A 14 5.07 -15.28 4.80
C ARG A 14 5.30 -15.05 3.29
N ARG A 15 6.53 -14.71 2.88
CA ARG A 15 6.87 -14.50 1.45
C ARG A 15 6.65 -15.77 0.62
N ILE A 16 7.06 -16.93 1.13
CA ILE A 16 6.87 -18.22 0.45
C ILE A 16 5.38 -18.58 0.37
N PHE A 17 4.61 -18.35 1.45
CA PHE A 17 3.17 -18.58 1.45
C PHE A 17 2.47 -17.77 0.36
N LEU A 18 2.67 -16.45 0.30
CA LEU A 18 2.02 -15.58 -0.67
C LEU A 18 2.29 -16.00 -2.12
N ALA A 19 3.54 -16.36 -2.43
CA ALA A 19 3.92 -16.77 -3.77
C ALA A 19 3.38 -18.17 -4.13
N ALA A 20 3.35 -19.09 -3.17
CA ALA A 20 2.86 -20.45 -3.38
C ALA A 20 1.32 -20.55 -3.38
N ARG A 21 0.62 -19.56 -2.81
CA ARG A 21 -0.84 -19.59 -2.62
C ARG A 21 -1.63 -19.71 -3.93
N THR A 22 -1.14 -19.08 -4.99
CA THR A 22 -1.74 -19.16 -6.34
C THR A 22 -1.49 -20.51 -7.02
N VAL A 23 -0.51 -21.28 -6.55
CA VAL A 23 -0.08 -22.56 -7.16
C VAL A 23 -0.72 -23.75 -6.43
N PHE A 24 -0.74 -23.71 -5.10
CA PHE A 24 -1.25 -24.78 -4.26
C PHE A 24 -2.73 -24.54 -3.94
N VAL A 25 -3.58 -24.77 -4.95
CA VAL A 25 -5.05 -24.64 -4.85
C VAL A 25 -5.70 -25.99 -5.16
N GLY A 26 -6.89 -26.24 -4.58
CA GLY A 26 -7.67 -27.46 -4.83
C GLY A 26 -6.90 -28.72 -4.43
N ASP A 27 -6.80 -29.68 -5.35
CA ASP A 27 -6.09 -30.94 -5.09
C ASP A 27 -4.60 -30.74 -4.80
N LYS A 28 -3.97 -29.70 -5.39
CA LYS A 28 -2.56 -29.38 -5.13
C LYS A 28 -2.34 -28.93 -3.68
N ALA A 29 -3.33 -28.30 -3.05
CA ALA A 29 -3.26 -27.87 -1.66
C ALA A 29 -3.20 -29.05 -0.65
N ARG A 30 -3.56 -30.26 -1.09
CA ARG A 30 -3.62 -31.49 -0.27
C ARG A 30 -2.40 -32.39 -0.45
N VAL A 31 -1.38 -31.92 -1.16
CA VAL A 31 -0.16 -32.69 -1.42
C VAL A 31 0.75 -32.62 -0.20
N HIS A 32 1.09 -33.78 0.37
CA HIS A 32 1.99 -33.88 1.52
C HIS A 32 3.33 -34.57 1.22
N ASP A 33 3.53 -35.04 -0.02
CA ASP A 33 4.79 -35.63 -0.44
C ASP A 33 5.78 -34.57 -0.96
N ARG A 34 7.00 -34.59 -0.41
CA ARG A 34 8.05 -33.61 -0.72
C ARG A 34 8.56 -33.72 -2.16
N ILE A 35 8.55 -34.92 -2.74
CA ILE A 35 8.96 -35.13 -4.13
C ILE A 35 7.90 -34.53 -5.06
N ALA A 36 6.63 -34.80 -4.80
CA ALA A 36 5.51 -34.19 -5.51
C ALA A 36 5.51 -32.66 -5.39
N ILE A 37 5.73 -32.11 -4.19
CA ILE A 37 5.86 -30.66 -3.98
C ILE A 37 7.00 -30.07 -4.80
N LYS A 38 8.17 -30.72 -4.80
CA LYS A 38 9.32 -30.28 -5.61
C LYS A 38 9.01 -30.31 -7.10
N SER A 39 8.29 -31.33 -7.57
CA SER A 39 7.81 -31.41 -8.95
C SER A 39 6.89 -30.23 -9.29
N ILE A 40 5.88 -29.96 -8.46
CA ILE A 40 4.96 -28.84 -8.65
C ILE A 40 5.74 -27.52 -8.68
N ILE A 41 6.65 -27.28 -7.73
CA ILE A 41 7.48 -26.07 -7.69
C ILE A 41 8.26 -25.86 -9.01
N SER A 42 8.75 -26.95 -9.61
CA SER A 42 9.50 -26.88 -10.88
C SER A 42 8.64 -26.53 -12.11
N GLU A 43 7.33 -26.78 -12.06
CA GLU A 43 6.37 -26.41 -13.11
C GLU A 43 6.12 -24.88 -13.16
N PHE A 44 6.39 -24.16 -12.07
CA PHE A 44 6.12 -22.72 -11.95
C PHE A 44 7.40 -21.89 -11.73
N PRO A 45 8.36 -21.91 -12.69
CA PRO A 45 9.66 -21.27 -12.51
C PRO A 45 9.56 -19.74 -12.35
N ALA A 46 8.55 -19.09 -12.93
CA ALA A 46 8.34 -17.65 -12.79
C ALA A 46 8.11 -17.23 -11.33
N ILE A 47 7.47 -18.10 -10.54
CA ILE A 47 7.13 -17.84 -9.14
C ILE A 47 8.28 -18.26 -8.22
N PHE A 48 8.82 -19.46 -8.43
CA PHE A 48 9.75 -20.07 -7.47
C PHE A 48 11.22 -19.79 -7.74
N LYS A 49 11.67 -19.48 -8.97
CA LYS A 49 13.09 -19.16 -9.22
C LYS A 49 13.61 -17.99 -8.35
N PRO A 50 12.89 -16.87 -8.19
CA PRO A 50 13.33 -15.78 -7.31
C PRO A 50 13.42 -16.20 -5.83
N LEU A 51 12.47 -17.02 -5.35
CA LEU A 51 12.45 -17.51 -3.98
C LEU A 51 13.61 -18.48 -3.73
N ASN A 52 13.85 -19.38 -4.67
CA ASN A 52 14.93 -20.36 -4.63
C ASN A 52 16.30 -19.68 -4.65
N LYS A 53 16.46 -18.60 -5.42
CA LYS A 53 17.68 -17.78 -5.41
C LYS A 53 17.90 -17.10 -4.05
N THR A 54 16.82 -16.64 -3.41
CA THR A 54 16.89 -15.90 -2.14
C THR A 54 17.07 -16.83 -0.92
N PHE A 55 16.38 -17.97 -0.89
CA PHE A 55 16.28 -18.83 0.30
C PHE A 55 16.89 -20.23 0.12
N GLY A 56 17.12 -20.66 -1.11
CA GLY A 56 17.57 -22.02 -1.46
C GLY A 56 16.41 -23.01 -1.67
N ASP A 57 16.56 -23.89 -2.67
CA ASP A 57 15.54 -24.86 -3.08
C ASP A 57 15.01 -25.72 -1.92
N ILE A 58 15.92 -26.25 -1.10
CA ILE A 58 15.58 -27.16 0.01
C ILE A 58 14.70 -26.43 1.03
N VAL A 59 15.07 -25.20 1.38
CA VAL A 59 14.33 -24.38 2.35
C VAL A 59 12.95 -24.03 1.81
N VAL A 60 12.84 -23.69 0.52
CA VAL A 60 11.54 -23.38 -0.09
C VAL A 60 10.61 -24.60 -0.05
N VAL A 61 11.10 -25.78 -0.45
CA VAL A 61 10.33 -27.03 -0.39
C VAL A 61 9.91 -27.36 1.05
N ASP A 62 10.80 -27.21 2.02
CA ASP A 62 10.53 -27.48 3.44
C ASP A 62 9.43 -26.56 4.00
N VAL A 63 9.50 -25.28 3.67
CA VAL A 63 8.52 -24.28 4.12
C VAL A 63 7.17 -24.53 3.46
N VAL A 64 7.13 -24.78 2.15
CA VAL A 64 5.89 -25.12 1.42
C VAL A 64 5.26 -26.38 2.02
N TRP A 65 6.05 -27.44 2.25
CA TRP A 65 5.58 -28.65 2.89
C TRP A 65 4.97 -28.38 4.27
N SER A 66 5.65 -27.59 5.11
CA SER A 66 5.14 -27.24 6.44
C SER A 66 3.87 -26.39 6.41
N LEU A 67 3.63 -25.63 5.33
CA LEU A 67 2.41 -24.85 5.13
C LEU A 67 1.24 -25.69 4.62
N LEU A 68 1.53 -26.70 3.80
CA LEU A 68 0.57 -27.72 3.36
C LEU A 68 0.14 -28.60 4.55
N ASP A 69 1.10 -29.04 5.37
CA ASP A 69 0.83 -29.80 6.59
C ASP A 69 -0.03 -29.03 7.61
N SER A 70 0.19 -27.72 7.75
CA SER A 70 -0.68 -26.87 8.59
C SER A 70 -2.04 -26.56 7.95
N GLY A 71 -2.30 -26.99 6.71
CA GLY A 71 -3.54 -26.74 5.97
C GLY A 71 -3.75 -25.26 5.65
N SER A 72 -2.68 -24.46 5.60
CA SER A 72 -2.76 -23.01 5.35
C SER A 72 -3.17 -22.69 3.90
N PHE A 73 -2.96 -23.61 2.96
CA PHE A 73 -3.43 -23.47 1.58
C PHE A 73 -4.86 -23.98 1.37
N GLU A 74 -5.34 -24.86 2.24
CA GLU A 74 -6.70 -25.43 2.14
C GLU A 74 -7.76 -24.59 2.86
N SER A 75 -7.37 -23.90 3.93
CA SER A 75 -8.30 -23.19 4.80
C SER A 75 -7.85 -21.75 5.02
N GLU A 76 -8.68 -20.84 4.55
CA GLU A 76 -8.54 -19.41 4.76
C GLU A 76 -8.47 -19.04 6.26
N LEU A 77 -9.24 -19.74 7.10
CA LEU A 77 -9.18 -19.54 8.55
C LEU A 77 -7.80 -19.93 9.10
N LYS A 78 -7.24 -21.06 8.65
CA LYS A 78 -5.90 -21.49 9.07
C LYS A 78 -4.80 -20.56 8.53
N ALA A 79 -4.97 -20.03 7.31
CA ALA A 79 -4.09 -19.01 6.76
C ALA A 79 -4.11 -17.73 7.62
N LYS A 80 -5.30 -17.24 7.99
CA LYS A 80 -5.49 -16.08 8.87
C LYS A 80 -4.84 -16.26 10.24
N LEU A 81 -4.96 -17.45 10.82
CA LEU A 81 -4.32 -17.77 12.09
C LEU A 81 -2.79 -17.88 11.97
N ALA A 82 -2.28 -18.37 10.84
CA ALA A 82 -0.85 -18.51 10.60
C ALA A 82 -0.15 -17.19 10.23
N PHE A 83 -0.88 -16.24 9.65
CA PHE A 83 -0.35 -14.97 9.14
C PHE A 83 -1.30 -13.79 9.40
N PRO A 84 -1.62 -13.46 10.67
CA PRO A 84 -2.62 -12.45 10.99
C PRO A 84 -2.28 -11.08 10.39
N GLU A 85 -1.01 -10.71 10.37
CA GLU A 85 -0.50 -9.48 9.75
C GLU A 85 -0.80 -9.32 8.25
N LEU A 86 -1.06 -10.41 7.49
CA LEU A 86 -1.49 -10.29 6.10
C LEU A 86 -2.94 -9.82 5.96
N TYR A 87 -3.76 -10.12 6.96
CA TYR A 87 -5.21 -9.91 6.95
C TYR A 87 -5.66 -8.74 7.81
N GLN A 88 -4.77 -8.26 8.70
CA GLN A 88 -5.02 -7.15 9.60
C GLN A 88 -3.92 -6.10 9.43
N PRO A 89 -4.03 -5.22 8.41
CA PRO A 89 -3.16 -4.07 8.29
C PRO A 89 -3.30 -3.14 9.50
N SER A 90 -2.30 -2.28 9.71
CA SER A 90 -2.33 -1.30 10.79
C SER A 90 -3.54 -0.36 10.66
N PRO A 91 -4.06 0.22 11.77
CA PRO A 91 -5.17 1.17 11.71
C PRO A 91 -4.90 2.37 10.77
N ALA A 92 -3.67 2.86 10.73
CA ALA A 92 -3.26 3.93 9.83
C ALA A 92 -3.37 3.50 8.36
N ARG A 93 -2.92 2.28 8.02
CA ARG A 93 -3.04 1.71 6.67
C ARG A 93 -4.50 1.48 6.27
N ASN A 94 -5.36 1.04 7.19
CA ASN A 94 -6.78 0.89 6.91
C ASN A 94 -7.45 2.24 6.60
N LEU A 95 -7.16 3.29 7.37
CA LEU A 95 -7.68 4.63 7.09
C LEU A 95 -7.19 5.17 5.73
N GLN A 96 -5.91 4.96 5.41
CA GLN A 96 -5.34 5.37 4.13
C GLN A 96 -6.02 4.63 2.97
N ARG A 97 -6.20 3.31 3.10
CA ARG A 97 -6.95 2.49 2.13
C ARG A 97 -8.36 3.00 1.94
N ASP A 98 -9.12 3.17 3.01
CA ASP A 98 -10.52 3.59 2.95
C ASP A 98 -10.64 4.96 2.25
N THR A 99 -9.71 5.87 2.52
CA THR A 99 -9.64 7.17 1.85
C THR A 99 -9.38 7.01 0.34
N SER A 100 -8.35 6.25 -0.05
CA SER A 100 -8.00 6.04 -1.46
C SER A 100 -9.11 5.30 -2.23
N GLU A 101 -9.75 4.32 -1.61
CA GLU A 101 -10.88 3.59 -2.21
C GLU A 101 -12.11 4.46 -2.37
N GLN A 102 -12.41 5.32 -1.38
CA GLN A 102 -13.53 6.24 -1.47
C GLN A 102 -13.30 7.29 -2.56
N GLU A 103 -12.07 7.81 -2.67
CA GLU A 103 -11.69 8.73 -3.74
C GLU A 103 -11.86 8.08 -5.11
N ALA A 104 -11.36 6.85 -5.29
CA ALA A 104 -11.52 6.12 -6.53
C ALA A 104 -12.98 5.83 -6.86
N ALA A 105 -13.80 5.44 -5.88
CA ALA A 105 -15.23 5.23 -6.09
C ALA A 105 -15.94 6.52 -6.52
N ARG A 106 -15.53 7.69 -6.01
CA ARG A 106 -16.04 8.99 -6.45
C ARG A 106 -15.59 9.31 -7.87
N SER A 107 -14.30 9.14 -8.18
CA SER A 107 -13.75 9.39 -9.52
C SER A 107 -14.39 8.48 -10.57
N GLU A 108 -14.60 7.21 -10.26
CA GLU A 108 -15.35 6.28 -11.10
C GLU A 108 -16.79 6.77 -11.33
N ALA A 109 -17.51 7.16 -10.27
CA ALA A 109 -18.88 7.66 -10.40
C ALA A 109 -18.97 8.92 -11.27
N VAL A 110 -18.00 9.82 -11.16
CA VAL A 110 -17.90 11.02 -12.01
C VAL A 110 -17.63 10.62 -13.46
N ALA A 111 -16.66 9.73 -13.71
CA ALA A 111 -16.35 9.25 -15.05
C ALA A 111 -17.55 8.54 -15.71
N PHE A 112 -18.32 7.77 -14.94
CA PHE A 112 -19.55 7.16 -15.43
C PHE A 112 -20.64 8.18 -15.78
N ASP A 113 -20.81 9.25 -14.99
CA ASP A 113 -21.79 10.30 -15.28
C ASP A 113 -21.37 11.18 -16.47
N GLU A 114 -20.10 11.53 -16.58
CA GLU A 114 -19.57 12.33 -17.70
C GLU A 114 -19.66 11.58 -19.03
N ALA A 115 -19.26 10.32 -19.06
CA ALA A 115 -19.35 9.54 -20.28
C ALA A 115 -20.81 9.18 -20.63
N SER A 116 -21.73 9.10 -19.66
CA SER A 116 -23.19 8.97 -19.93
C SER A 116 -23.81 10.23 -20.55
N ARG A 117 -23.21 11.41 -20.32
CA ARG A 117 -23.68 12.69 -20.90
C ARG A 117 -23.14 12.94 -22.31
N SER A 118 -22.07 12.25 -22.71
CA SER A 118 -21.37 12.41 -23.99
C SER A 118 -21.73 11.36 -25.04
N ASP A 119 -22.93 10.78 -24.98
CA ASP A 119 -23.56 10.05 -26.11
C ASP A 119 -23.72 10.94 -27.38
N ILE A 120 -23.26 12.20 -27.34
CA ILE A 120 -22.94 13.07 -28.47
C ILE A 120 -21.50 13.59 -28.24
N ASP A 121 -20.64 13.36 -29.22
CA ASP A 121 -19.21 13.72 -29.32
C ASP A 121 -18.19 12.81 -28.62
N ILE A 122 -17.57 11.98 -29.47
CA ILE A 122 -16.30 11.28 -29.22
C ILE A 122 -15.23 12.35 -28.98
N HIS A 123 -14.90 12.59 -27.70
CA HIS A 123 -13.64 13.22 -27.36
C HIS A 123 -12.62 12.15 -26.99
N ASP A 124 -11.54 12.10 -27.76
CA ASP A 124 -10.34 11.34 -27.47
C ASP A 124 -9.79 11.79 -26.11
N CYS A 125 -9.72 10.86 -25.16
CA CYS A 125 -8.95 10.99 -23.93
C CYS A 125 -8.05 9.75 -23.73
N GLY A 126 -7.29 9.42 -24.78
CA GLY A 126 -6.08 8.64 -24.65
C GLY A 126 -4.94 9.45 -24.01
N GLN A 127 -4.98 9.66 -22.69
CA GLN A 127 -3.75 9.85 -21.92
C GLN A 127 -3.58 8.65 -21.02
N GLY A 128 -3.00 7.59 -21.61
CA GLY A 128 -2.26 6.63 -20.81
C GLY A 128 -1.20 7.41 -20.05
N VAL A 129 -1.21 7.28 -18.72
CA VAL A 129 -0.09 7.69 -17.89
C VAL A 129 1.07 6.83 -18.36
N ASP A 130 1.92 7.43 -19.20
CA ASP A 130 3.22 6.90 -19.56
C ASP A 130 4.05 6.90 -18.28
N ILE A 131 4.07 5.77 -17.57
CA ILE A 131 5.07 5.50 -16.53
C ILE A 131 6.34 5.06 -17.28
N GLY A 132 6.84 5.96 -18.13
CA GLY A 132 8.10 5.88 -18.81
C GLY A 132 9.16 6.58 -17.97
N GLU A 133 10.02 5.77 -17.35
CA GLU A 133 11.39 6.11 -16.94
C GLU A 133 11.62 7.49 -16.28
N ASP A 134 11.07 7.73 -15.09
CA ASP A 134 11.79 8.53 -14.07
C ASP A 134 11.28 8.26 -12.63
N ILE A 135 11.43 7.02 -12.15
CA ILE A 135 11.06 6.64 -10.76
C ILE A 135 12.09 7.17 -9.73
N LEU A 136 13.21 7.75 -10.17
CA LEU A 136 14.29 8.19 -9.29
C LEU A 136 14.18 9.66 -8.81
N THR A 137 13.19 10.44 -9.26
CA THR A 137 13.15 11.89 -9.01
C THR A 137 11.99 12.38 -8.13
N TYR A 138 11.09 11.51 -7.65
CA TYR A 138 10.09 11.86 -6.64
C TYR A 138 9.95 10.72 -5.62
N ILE A 139 10.61 10.86 -4.47
CA ILE A 139 10.33 10.01 -3.30
C ILE A 139 9.21 10.73 -2.53
N PRO A 140 7.97 10.20 -2.50
CA PRO A 140 6.89 10.80 -1.73
C PRO A 140 7.29 10.91 -0.24
N SER A 141 6.94 12.02 0.41
CA SER A 141 7.26 12.24 1.84
C SER A 141 6.56 11.25 2.76
N GLU A 142 5.41 10.70 2.32
CA GLU A 142 4.66 9.65 2.99
C GLU A 142 4.54 8.42 2.07
N PRO A 143 4.65 7.20 2.61
CA PRO A 143 4.53 6.00 1.80
C PRO A 143 3.13 5.94 1.14
N PRO A 144 3.04 5.81 -0.20
CA PRO A 144 1.76 5.77 -0.88
C PRO A 144 0.99 4.50 -0.50
N SER A 145 -0.34 4.59 -0.58
CA SER A 145 -1.24 3.44 -0.52
C SER A 145 -1.16 2.67 -1.84
N LEU A 146 -1.10 1.34 -1.76
CA LEU A 146 -1.24 0.47 -2.94
C LEU A 146 -2.70 0.24 -3.33
N PHE A 147 -3.64 0.90 -2.66
CA PHE A 147 -5.08 0.81 -2.87
C PHE A 147 -5.64 2.10 -3.51
N PRO A 148 -6.74 2.01 -4.27
CA PRO A 148 -7.47 0.78 -4.61
C PRO A 148 -6.70 -0.15 -5.55
N SER A 149 -7.16 -1.38 -5.66
CA SER A 149 -6.61 -2.34 -6.61
C SER A 149 -7.18 -2.19 -8.00
N TYR A 150 -6.33 -2.35 -9.01
CA TYR A 150 -6.68 -2.35 -10.42
C TYR A 150 -6.10 -3.59 -11.12
N LEU A 151 -6.83 -4.08 -12.12
CA LEU A 151 -6.30 -5.05 -13.06
C LEU A 151 -5.46 -4.36 -14.13
N ALA A 152 -4.56 -5.13 -14.75
CA ALA A 152 -4.04 -4.74 -16.06
C ALA A 152 -5.22 -4.53 -17.02
N TYR A 153 -5.22 -3.40 -17.73
CA TYR A 153 -6.36 -2.99 -18.56
C TYR A 153 -6.77 -4.06 -19.58
N SER A 154 -5.80 -4.75 -20.20
CA SER A 154 -6.08 -5.84 -21.13
C SER A 154 -6.87 -7.00 -20.51
N SER A 155 -6.61 -7.31 -19.23
CA SER A 155 -7.35 -8.32 -18.47
C SER A 155 -8.74 -7.81 -18.08
N GLN A 156 -8.85 -6.56 -17.62
CA GLN A 156 -10.15 -5.92 -17.34
C GLN A 156 -11.04 -5.96 -18.59
N HIS A 157 -10.53 -5.49 -19.73
CA HIS A 157 -11.30 -5.39 -20.96
C HIS A 157 -11.81 -6.77 -21.43
N LYS A 158 -10.94 -7.80 -21.38
CA LYS A 158 -11.34 -9.18 -21.70
C LYS A 158 -12.43 -9.71 -20.77
N LEU A 159 -12.28 -9.47 -19.46
CA LEU A 159 -13.26 -9.89 -18.47
C LEU A 159 -14.62 -9.22 -18.73
N LEU A 160 -14.64 -7.89 -18.86
CA LEU A 160 -15.89 -7.14 -19.06
C LEU A 160 -16.60 -7.54 -20.36
N ASN A 161 -15.86 -7.71 -21.47
CA ASN A 161 -16.46 -8.18 -22.73
C ASN A 161 -17.02 -9.60 -22.62
N THR A 162 -16.33 -10.51 -21.91
CA THR A 162 -16.80 -11.88 -21.69
C THR A 162 -18.10 -11.88 -20.91
N VAL A 163 -18.18 -11.07 -19.84
CA VAL A 163 -19.38 -10.94 -19.02
C VAL A 163 -20.52 -10.31 -19.81
N GLN A 164 -20.24 -9.29 -20.63
CA GLN A 164 -21.24 -8.67 -21.50
C GLN A 164 -21.84 -9.70 -22.47
N SER A 165 -21.01 -10.49 -23.15
CA SER A 165 -21.46 -11.53 -24.07
C SER A 165 -22.32 -12.59 -23.37
N ILE A 166 -21.94 -13.05 -22.18
CA ILE A 166 -22.73 -14.01 -21.39
C ILE A 166 -24.12 -13.45 -21.03
N LEU A 167 -24.20 -12.15 -20.73
CA LEU A 167 -25.46 -11.48 -20.40
C LEU A 167 -26.34 -11.25 -21.64
N GLU A 168 -25.74 -10.88 -22.77
CA GLU A 168 -26.44 -10.72 -24.06
C GLU A 168 -27.03 -12.06 -24.53
N ASP A 169 -26.27 -13.15 -24.43
CA ASP A 169 -26.75 -14.51 -24.68
C ASP A 169 -27.96 -14.86 -23.79
N GLY A 170 -27.86 -14.58 -22.49
CA GLY A 170 -28.95 -14.87 -21.56
C GLY A 170 -30.21 -14.05 -21.82
N CYS A 171 -30.06 -12.77 -22.19
CA CYS A 171 -31.18 -11.91 -22.57
C CYS A 171 -31.85 -12.39 -23.86
N TYR A 172 -31.05 -12.81 -24.85
CA TYR A 172 -31.57 -13.37 -26.11
C TYR A 172 -32.29 -14.70 -25.90
N ASN A 173 -31.74 -15.61 -25.10
CA ASN A 173 -32.35 -16.89 -24.77
C ASN A 173 -33.71 -16.69 -24.08
N TRP A 174 -33.75 -15.80 -23.09
CA TRP A 174 -34.99 -15.41 -22.43
C TRP A 174 -36.00 -14.82 -23.44
N ALA A 175 -35.56 -13.92 -24.32
CA ALA A 175 -36.44 -13.29 -25.30
C ALA A 175 -36.99 -14.29 -26.33
N THR A 176 -36.22 -15.31 -26.67
CA THR A 176 -36.65 -16.39 -27.59
C THR A 176 -37.83 -17.16 -27.01
N GLU A 177 -37.82 -17.41 -25.70
CA GLU A 177 -38.89 -18.13 -25.01
C GLU A 177 -40.12 -17.24 -24.76
N TRP A 178 -39.91 -16.01 -24.27
CA TRP A 178 -41.00 -15.20 -23.72
C TRP A 178 -41.49 -14.09 -24.65
N THR A 179 -40.66 -13.61 -25.59
CA THR A 179 -40.99 -12.52 -26.52
C THR A 179 -40.52 -12.76 -27.97
N PRO A 180 -40.78 -13.93 -28.59
CA PRO A 180 -40.28 -14.23 -29.93
C PRO A 180 -40.82 -13.30 -31.03
N ARG A 181 -41.96 -12.62 -30.79
CA ARG A 181 -42.49 -11.60 -31.71
C ARG A 181 -41.58 -10.37 -31.79
N LEU A 182 -41.07 -9.90 -30.64
CA LEU A 182 -40.14 -8.78 -30.57
C LEU A 182 -38.87 -9.06 -31.39
N LEU A 183 -38.31 -10.26 -31.23
CA LEU A 183 -37.12 -10.68 -32.00
C LEU A 183 -37.37 -10.62 -33.51
N LYS A 184 -38.52 -11.13 -33.97
CA LYS A 184 -38.90 -11.12 -35.40
C LYS A 184 -39.13 -9.71 -35.94
N GLU A 185 -39.83 -8.85 -35.19
CA GLU A 185 -40.11 -7.47 -35.59
C GLU A 185 -38.83 -6.63 -35.68
N ARG A 186 -37.90 -6.84 -34.76
CA ARG A 186 -36.61 -6.15 -34.71
C ARG A 186 -35.52 -6.80 -35.57
N ARG A 187 -35.79 -7.97 -36.16
CA ARG A 187 -34.84 -8.80 -36.92
C ARG A 187 -33.59 -9.15 -36.13
N TRP A 188 -33.78 -9.44 -34.85
CA TRP A 188 -32.74 -9.94 -33.96
C TRP A 188 -32.67 -11.46 -34.10
N ASP A 189 -31.76 -11.92 -34.94
CA ASP A 189 -31.59 -13.32 -35.32
C ASP A 189 -30.59 -14.09 -34.45
N CYS A 190 -29.66 -13.40 -33.78
CA CYS A 190 -28.75 -13.97 -32.78
C CYS A 190 -28.53 -13.02 -31.59
N SER A 191 -27.82 -13.48 -30.55
CA SER A 191 -27.51 -12.68 -29.36
C SER A 191 -26.57 -11.51 -29.67
N GLU A 192 -25.62 -11.69 -30.58
CA GLU A 192 -24.68 -10.66 -31.02
C GLU A 192 -25.36 -9.53 -31.80
N ALA A 193 -26.57 -9.77 -32.33
CA ALA A 193 -27.36 -8.75 -33.01
C ALA A 193 -27.99 -7.74 -32.04
N VAL A 194 -27.92 -7.97 -30.72
CA VAL A 194 -28.57 -7.15 -29.70
C VAL A 194 -27.64 -6.85 -28.55
N GLU A 195 -27.19 -5.61 -28.52
CA GLU A 195 -26.37 -5.10 -27.43
C GLU A 195 -27.11 -5.07 -26.09
N LEU A 196 -26.37 -5.27 -24.99
CA LEU A 196 -26.90 -5.22 -23.63
C LEU A 196 -27.66 -3.91 -23.33
N SER A 197 -27.21 -2.78 -23.89
CA SER A 197 -27.87 -1.46 -23.81
C SER A 197 -29.24 -1.40 -24.46
N MET A 198 -29.50 -2.24 -25.47
CA MET A 198 -30.81 -2.33 -26.12
C MET A 198 -31.77 -3.14 -25.26
N TRP A 199 -31.28 -4.21 -24.61
CA TRP A 199 -32.05 -4.98 -23.65
C TRP A 199 -32.53 -4.11 -22.48
N THR A 200 -31.71 -3.19 -21.95
CA THR A 200 -32.13 -2.31 -20.85
C THR A 200 -33.28 -1.37 -21.21
N LYS A 201 -33.42 -1.00 -22.49
CA LYS A 201 -34.51 -0.13 -22.98
C LYS A 201 -35.78 -0.92 -23.29
N VAL A 202 -35.62 -2.13 -23.82
CA VAL A 202 -36.71 -2.91 -24.39
C VAL A 202 -37.36 -3.80 -23.33
N LEU A 203 -36.57 -4.50 -22.54
CA LEU A 203 -37.06 -5.46 -21.55
C LEU A 203 -38.10 -4.88 -20.58
N PRO A 204 -37.90 -3.71 -19.94
CA PRO A 204 -38.86 -3.17 -18.97
C PRO A 204 -40.29 -3.00 -19.51
N GLN A 205 -40.43 -2.79 -20.82
CA GLN A 205 -41.72 -2.59 -21.49
C GLN A 205 -42.54 -3.89 -21.57
N TYR A 206 -41.86 -5.04 -21.67
CA TYR A 206 -42.50 -6.34 -21.82
C TYR A 206 -42.73 -7.02 -20.47
N PHE A 207 -41.89 -6.76 -19.46
CA PHE A 207 -42.05 -7.36 -18.13
C PHE A 207 -43.35 -6.98 -17.40
N GLY A 208 -43.95 -5.82 -17.70
CA GLY A 208 -45.28 -5.48 -17.18
C GLY A 208 -46.42 -6.33 -17.75
N SER A 209 -46.17 -7.03 -18.86
CA SER A 209 -47.17 -7.82 -19.60
C SER A 209 -46.93 -9.34 -19.55
N ILE A 210 -45.78 -9.77 -19.04
CA ILE A 210 -45.38 -11.18 -19.03
C ILE A 210 -45.73 -11.83 -17.68
N SER A 211 -46.16 -13.09 -17.75
CA SER A 211 -46.51 -13.91 -16.58
C SER A 211 -45.40 -13.95 -15.53
N VAL A 212 -45.78 -13.94 -14.24
CA VAL A 212 -44.89 -14.15 -13.07
C VAL A 212 -44.02 -15.41 -13.21
N ALA A 213 -44.40 -16.36 -14.08
CA ALA A 213 -43.58 -17.52 -14.42
C ALA A 213 -42.21 -17.17 -15.06
N ALA A 214 -42.13 -16.08 -15.83
CA ALA A 214 -40.93 -15.71 -16.60
C ALA A 214 -39.84 -14.98 -15.80
N THR A 215 -40.11 -14.59 -14.54
CA THR A 215 -39.16 -13.88 -13.68
C THR A 215 -39.13 -14.44 -12.27
N SER A 216 -37.96 -14.35 -11.61
CA SER A 216 -37.82 -14.69 -10.19
C SER A 216 -38.12 -13.52 -9.26
N LEU A 217 -38.02 -12.30 -9.78
CA LEU A 217 -38.23 -11.08 -9.02
C LEU A 217 -39.68 -10.64 -9.15
N GLY A 218 -40.44 -10.75 -8.05
CA GLY A 218 -41.83 -10.27 -7.93
C GLY A 218 -41.99 -8.75 -8.05
N SER A 219 -41.05 -8.02 -8.66
CA SER A 219 -41.17 -6.59 -8.95
C SER A 219 -40.30 -6.18 -10.14
N SER A 220 -40.94 -5.53 -11.12
CA SER A 220 -40.32 -4.83 -12.27
C SER A 220 -39.16 -3.89 -11.88
N VAL A 221 -39.19 -3.35 -10.65
CA VAL A 221 -38.17 -2.43 -10.12
C VAL A 221 -36.81 -3.09 -9.94
N ALA A 222 -36.77 -4.35 -9.48
CA ALA A 222 -35.50 -5.01 -9.18
C ALA A 222 -34.79 -5.47 -10.47
N LEU A 223 -35.55 -5.80 -11.50
CA LEU A 223 -35.02 -6.00 -12.85
C LEU A 223 -34.54 -4.69 -13.47
N ALA A 224 -35.30 -3.60 -13.36
CA ALA A 224 -34.87 -2.30 -13.88
C ALA A 224 -33.55 -1.85 -13.26
N LYS A 225 -33.33 -2.11 -11.96
CA LYS A 225 -32.05 -1.89 -11.28
C LYS A 225 -30.93 -2.77 -11.80
N ALA A 226 -31.19 -4.06 -12.01
CA ALA A 226 -30.20 -4.99 -12.58
C ALA A 226 -29.80 -4.57 -14.01
N LEU A 227 -30.78 -4.18 -14.83
CA LEU A 227 -30.57 -3.66 -16.17
C LEU A 227 -29.80 -2.34 -16.18
N GLN A 228 -30.15 -1.39 -15.30
CA GLN A 228 -29.42 -0.14 -15.15
C GLN A 228 -27.97 -0.37 -14.70
N ALA A 229 -27.72 -1.36 -13.85
CA ALA A 229 -26.36 -1.69 -13.43
C ALA A 229 -25.55 -2.38 -14.55
N THR A 230 -26.18 -3.17 -15.42
CA THR A 230 -25.52 -3.70 -16.63
C THR A 230 -25.19 -2.63 -17.67
N HIS A 231 -25.87 -1.47 -17.64
CA HIS A 231 -25.47 -0.32 -18.43
C HIS A 231 -24.08 0.18 -18.03
N GLN A 232 -23.76 0.23 -16.72
CA GLN A 232 -22.44 0.63 -16.22
C GLN A 232 -21.33 -0.35 -16.67
N LEU A 233 -21.64 -1.64 -16.74
CA LEU A 233 -20.72 -2.67 -17.23
C LEU A 233 -20.32 -2.42 -18.69
N ARG A 234 -21.30 -2.22 -19.57
CA ARG A 234 -21.04 -1.84 -20.97
C ARG A 234 -20.29 -0.52 -21.04
N HIS A 235 -20.67 0.46 -20.23
CA HIS A 235 -20.06 1.78 -20.24
C HIS A 235 -18.56 1.72 -19.92
N ALA A 236 -18.17 0.98 -18.89
CA ALA A 236 -16.77 0.72 -18.57
C ALA A 236 -16.02 0.02 -19.70
N ALA A 237 -16.66 -0.97 -20.35
CA ALA A 237 -16.06 -1.72 -21.45
C ALA A 237 -15.87 -0.86 -22.72
N VAL A 238 -16.90 -0.10 -23.11
CA VAL A 238 -16.95 0.70 -24.34
C VAL A 238 -16.08 1.95 -24.24
N HIS A 239 -16.18 2.70 -23.15
CA HIS A 239 -15.38 3.92 -22.92
C HIS A 239 -14.00 3.62 -22.34
N ARG A 240 -13.64 2.33 -22.23
CA ARG A 240 -12.31 1.88 -21.83
C ARG A 240 -11.85 2.44 -20.48
N LEU A 241 -12.79 2.72 -19.58
CA LEU A 241 -12.52 3.37 -18.31
C LEU A 241 -11.80 2.38 -17.36
N PRO A 242 -10.60 2.70 -16.86
CA PRO A 242 -9.97 1.94 -15.79
C PRO A 242 -10.92 1.87 -14.58
N THR A 243 -11.21 0.65 -14.12
CA THR A 243 -12.16 0.44 -13.02
C THR A 243 -11.48 -0.35 -11.91
N SER A 244 -11.67 0.09 -10.66
CA SER A 244 -11.14 -0.63 -9.50
C SER A 244 -11.71 -2.04 -9.42
N VAL A 245 -10.97 -2.91 -8.75
CA VAL A 245 -11.40 -4.28 -8.44
C VAL A 245 -12.78 -4.31 -7.79
N LYS A 246 -13.04 -3.41 -6.83
CA LYS A 246 -14.35 -3.27 -6.17
C LYS A 246 -15.45 -2.77 -7.12
N GLY A 247 -15.10 -1.91 -8.07
CA GLY A 247 -16.01 -1.50 -9.15
C GLY A 247 -16.40 -2.68 -10.04
N ILE A 248 -15.41 -3.47 -10.48
CA ILE A 248 -15.63 -4.66 -11.31
C ILE A 248 -16.45 -5.72 -10.56
N GLU A 249 -16.14 -5.98 -9.29
CA GLU A 249 -16.90 -6.92 -8.46
C GLU A 249 -18.38 -6.55 -8.37
N ARG A 250 -18.69 -5.26 -8.16
CA ARG A 250 -20.07 -4.74 -8.18
C ARG A 250 -20.74 -4.99 -9.53
N MET A 251 -20.04 -4.75 -10.64
CA MET A 251 -20.58 -5.01 -11.99
C MET A 251 -20.87 -6.50 -12.22
N LEU A 252 -19.98 -7.40 -11.78
CA LEU A 252 -20.18 -8.84 -11.85
C LEU A 252 -21.39 -9.30 -11.03
N GLN A 253 -21.54 -8.78 -9.81
CA GLN A 253 -22.69 -9.07 -8.95
C GLN A 253 -23.99 -8.59 -9.60
N CYS A 254 -24.01 -7.40 -10.20
CA CYS A 254 -25.17 -6.89 -10.93
C CYS A 254 -25.52 -7.75 -12.16
N GLY A 255 -24.52 -8.27 -12.87
CA GLY A 255 -24.73 -9.25 -13.94
C GLY A 255 -25.39 -10.53 -13.42
N LEU A 256 -24.93 -11.05 -12.27
CA LEU A 256 -25.52 -12.22 -11.63
C LEU A 256 -26.98 -11.96 -11.18
N ASP A 257 -27.26 -10.76 -10.66
CA ASP A 257 -28.61 -10.34 -10.29
C ASP A 257 -29.54 -10.29 -11.53
N LEU A 258 -29.03 -9.83 -12.68
CA LEU A 258 -29.77 -9.87 -13.94
C LEU A 258 -30.05 -11.31 -14.40
N ALA A 259 -29.04 -12.17 -14.43
CA ALA A 259 -29.20 -13.58 -14.79
C ALA A 259 -30.21 -14.29 -13.87
N THR A 260 -30.19 -13.96 -12.58
CA THR A 260 -31.17 -14.43 -11.59
C THR A 260 -32.58 -13.94 -11.89
N ALA A 261 -32.72 -12.66 -12.26
CA ALA A 261 -34.00 -12.07 -12.63
C ALA A 261 -34.60 -12.74 -13.88
N LEU A 262 -33.76 -13.07 -14.86
CA LEU A 262 -34.11 -13.77 -16.10
C LEU A 262 -34.33 -15.28 -15.94
N LYS A 263 -34.05 -15.86 -14.76
CA LYS A 263 -34.08 -17.31 -14.51
C LYS A 263 -33.15 -18.13 -15.43
N ASP A 264 -32.10 -17.51 -15.98
CA ASP A 264 -31.15 -18.22 -16.84
C ASP A 264 -30.10 -18.94 -15.99
N GLN A 265 -30.30 -20.25 -15.81
CA GLN A 265 -29.42 -21.09 -15.01
C GLN A 265 -28.01 -21.20 -15.59
N GLU A 266 -27.88 -21.22 -16.92
CA GLU A 266 -26.58 -21.35 -17.57
C GLU A 266 -25.77 -20.06 -17.40
N CYS A 267 -26.40 -18.91 -17.64
CA CYS A 267 -25.82 -17.59 -17.40
C CYS A 267 -25.40 -17.41 -15.93
N MET A 268 -26.27 -17.78 -14.98
CA MET A 268 -25.96 -17.71 -13.55
C MET A 268 -24.75 -18.56 -13.16
N ILE A 269 -24.64 -19.81 -13.65
CA ILE A 269 -23.50 -20.69 -13.35
C ILE A 269 -22.20 -20.09 -13.90
N LYS A 270 -22.20 -19.63 -15.16
CA LYS A 270 -21.02 -19.01 -15.79
C LYS A 270 -20.56 -17.77 -15.01
N LEU A 271 -21.48 -16.86 -14.70
CA LEU A 271 -21.15 -15.61 -13.98
C LEU A 271 -20.71 -15.86 -12.54
N ASN A 272 -21.34 -16.80 -11.82
CA ASN A 272 -20.95 -17.14 -10.47
C ASN A 272 -19.55 -17.77 -10.40
N ASN A 273 -19.17 -18.59 -11.40
CA ASN A 273 -17.82 -19.12 -11.48
C ASN A 273 -16.80 -18.00 -11.73
N ILE A 274 -17.08 -17.11 -12.69
CA ILE A 274 -16.23 -15.94 -12.97
C ILE A 274 -16.08 -15.07 -11.72
N LEU A 275 -17.17 -14.78 -11.00
CA LEU A 275 -17.16 -13.96 -9.79
C LEU A 275 -16.30 -14.60 -8.69
N LYS A 276 -16.44 -15.91 -8.46
CA LYS A 276 -15.62 -16.63 -7.47
C LYS A 276 -14.15 -16.63 -7.82
N ASP A 277 -13.81 -16.92 -9.07
CA ASP A 277 -12.42 -16.93 -9.55
C ASP A 277 -11.81 -15.53 -9.47
N PHE A 278 -12.58 -14.51 -9.83
CA PHE A 278 -12.20 -13.11 -9.70
C PHE A 278 -11.93 -12.74 -8.24
N GLN A 279 -12.87 -12.99 -7.33
CA GLN A 279 -12.73 -12.69 -5.90
C GLN A 279 -11.51 -13.37 -5.29
N ALA A 280 -11.29 -14.65 -5.58
CA ALA A 280 -10.11 -15.38 -5.09
C ALA A 280 -8.81 -14.76 -5.61
N THR A 281 -8.72 -14.51 -6.91
CA THR A 281 -7.53 -13.92 -7.54
C THR A 281 -7.24 -12.51 -6.99
N MET A 282 -8.28 -11.72 -6.75
CA MET A 282 -8.14 -10.35 -6.23
C MET A 282 -7.74 -10.35 -4.76
N GLN A 283 -8.27 -11.28 -3.97
CA GLN A 283 -7.82 -11.50 -2.60
C GLN A 283 -6.31 -11.82 -2.55
N ASP A 284 -5.81 -12.67 -3.45
CA ASP A 284 -4.38 -12.97 -3.59
C ASP A 284 -3.53 -11.72 -3.82
N MET A 285 -3.97 -10.87 -4.75
CA MET A 285 -3.30 -9.61 -5.03
C MET A 285 -3.34 -8.64 -3.84
N GLU A 286 -4.48 -8.52 -3.15
CA GLU A 286 -4.61 -7.62 -2.00
C GLU A 286 -3.77 -8.07 -0.80
N LEU A 287 -3.70 -9.37 -0.50
CA LEU A 287 -2.78 -9.88 0.53
C LEU A 287 -1.32 -9.59 0.17
N HIS A 288 -0.97 -9.68 -1.11
CA HIS A 288 0.38 -9.34 -1.56
C HIS A 288 0.69 -7.85 -1.32
N LYS A 289 -0.25 -6.97 -1.65
CA LYS A 289 -0.12 -5.53 -1.37
C LYS A 289 0.01 -5.22 0.12
N ASN A 290 -0.82 -5.85 0.96
CA ASN A 290 -0.74 -5.70 2.43
C ASN A 290 0.65 -6.07 2.95
N ASN A 291 1.22 -7.15 2.42
CA ASN A 291 2.56 -7.57 2.79
C ASN A 291 3.62 -6.56 2.35
N LEU A 292 3.52 -5.98 1.14
CA LEU A 292 4.45 -4.95 0.68
C LEU A 292 4.39 -3.70 1.55
N GLU A 293 3.19 -3.21 1.85
CA GLU A 293 2.99 -2.07 2.76
C GLU A 293 3.53 -2.37 4.16
N SER A 294 3.27 -3.57 4.70
CA SER A 294 3.76 -3.96 6.02
C SER A 294 5.29 -4.10 6.05
N GLN A 295 5.91 -4.63 5.00
CA GLN A 295 7.36 -4.72 4.88
C GLN A 295 7.99 -3.34 4.83
N LEU A 296 7.41 -2.41 4.06
CA LEU A 296 7.87 -1.03 4.04
C LEU A 296 7.74 -0.37 5.41
N ASP A 297 6.63 -0.58 6.13
CA ASP A 297 6.43 -0.03 7.48
C ASP A 297 7.42 -0.63 8.50
N GLU A 298 7.77 -1.92 8.38
CA GLU A 298 8.84 -2.56 9.16
C GLU A 298 10.21 -1.92 8.83
N GLU A 299 10.56 -1.78 7.56
CA GLU A 299 11.84 -1.20 7.12
C GLU A 299 11.99 0.27 7.53
N LEU A 300 10.94 1.08 7.39
CA LEU A 300 10.96 2.49 7.78
C LEU A 300 11.13 2.66 9.29
N ARG A 301 10.53 1.80 10.11
CA ARG A 301 10.76 1.78 11.57
C ARG A 301 12.19 1.42 11.91
N ASP A 302 12.74 0.38 11.28
CA ASP A 302 14.13 -0.02 11.45
C ASP A 302 15.12 1.11 11.10
N ILE A 303 14.80 1.89 10.05
CA ILE A 303 15.59 3.08 9.67
C ILE A 303 15.44 4.18 10.72
N GLN A 304 14.23 4.41 11.22
CA GLN A 304 13.98 5.43 12.24
C GLN A 304 14.72 5.13 13.55
N ASP A 305 14.68 3.88 14.01
CA ASP A 305 15.43 3.43 15.20
C ASP A 305 16.94 3.64 15.03
N GLN A 306 17.46 3.36 13.83
CA GLN A 306 18.88 3.59 13.50
C GLN A 306 19.24 5.07 13.52
N ARG A 307 18.35 5.95 13.02
CA ARG A 307 18.54 7.41 13.07
C ARG A 307 18.62 7.88 14.52
N GLU A 308 17.73 7.43 15.39
CA GLU A 308 17.75 7.81 16.81
C GLU A 308 19.02 7.36 17.53
N VAL A 309 19.52 6.16 17.22
CA VAL A 309 20.80 5.67 17.75
C VAL A 309 21.97 6.54 17.27
N LEU A 310 21.97 6.92 15.98
CA LEU A 310 23.00 7.79 15.42
C LEU A 310 22.95 9.19 16.04
N ASP A 311 21.77 9.78 16.20
CA ASP A 311 21.57 11.09 16.82
C ASP A 311 22.09 11.10 18.26
N LYS A 312 21.79 10.03 19.02
CA LYS A 312 22.32 9.87 20.39
C LYS A 312 23.84 9.79 20.40
N ARG A 313 24.43 8.98 19.51
CA ARG A 313 25.88 8.83 19.40
C ARG A 313 26.56 10.14 19.00
N GLU A 314 25.96 10.91 18.10
CA GLU A 314 26.46 12.23 17.70
C GLU A 314 26.51 13.17 18.91
N LYS A 315 25.43 13.22 19.70
CA LYS A 315 25.36 14.04 20.92
C LYS A 315 26.41 13.63 21.95
N GLU A 316 26.57 12.33 22.19
CA GLU A 316 27.59 11.79 23.11
C GLU A 316 29.01 12.13 22.65
N ALA A 317 29.30 12.00 21.36
CA ALA A 317 30.61 12.35 20.80
C ALA A 317 30.93 13.84 21.00
N LYS A 318 29.95 14.73 20.74
CA LYS A 318 30.07 16.17 20.98
C LYS A 318 30.34 16.49 22.46
N LEU A 319 29.61 15.85 23.37
CA LEU A 319 29.81 16.04 24.81
C LEU A 319 31.17 15.54 25.29
N ASN A 320 31.60 14.37 24.84
CA ASN A 320 32.90 13.80 25.20
C ASN A 320 34.05 14.70 24.73
N MET A 321 33.98 15.23 23.51
CA MET A 321 34.97 16.18 22.98
C MET A 321 35.07 17.42 23.86
N LEU A 322 33.93 18.04 24.21
CA LEU A 322 33.89 19.23 25.07
C LEU A 322 34.45 18.93 26.47
N GLN A 323 34.18 17.74 27.01
CA GLN A 323 34.70 17.33 28.31
C GLN A 323 36.22 17.14 28.27
N GLN A 324 36.73 16.44 27.25
CA GLN A 324 38.16 16.21 27.07
C GLN A 324 38.92 17.53 26.90
N ASP A 325 38.38 18.47 26.13
CA ASP A 325 38.96 19.81 25.95
C ASP A 325 39.05 20.57 27.29
N ARG A 326 38.00 20.51 28.11
CA ARG A 326 37.97 21.13 29.44
C ARG A 326 38.98 20.50 30.41
N GLU A 327 39.09 19.18 30.42
CA GLU A 327 40.05 18.43 31.24
C GLU A 327 41.49 18.75 30.83
N ASN A 328 41.76 18.77 29.53
CA ASN A 328 43.06 19.13 28.97
C ASN A 328 43.44 20.58 29.32
N THR A 329 42.51 21.52 29.14
CA THR A 329 42.70 22.94 29.50
C THR A 329 43.04 23.12 30.98
N THR A 330 42.33 22.41 31.87
CA THR A 330 42.60 22.44 33.31
C THR A 330 43.99 21.90 33.63
N THR A 331 44.36 20.79 32.99
CA THR A 331 45.68 20.15 33.17
C THR A 331 46.80 21.09 32.74
N ILE A 332 46.71 21.67 31.54
CA ILE A 332 47.70 22.60 31.01
C ILE A 332 47.80 23.85 31.90
N SER A 333 46.67 24.42 32.32
CA SER A 333 46.65 25.59 33.20
C SER A 333 47.37 25.30 34.53
N SER A 334 47.15 24.13 35.12
CA SER A 334 47.81 23.74 36.38
C SER A 334 49.33 23.57 36.23
N LEU A 335 49.79 22.98 35.12
CA LEU A 335 51.22 22.82 34.83
C LEU A 335 51.89 24.18 34.62
N PHE A 336 51.19 25.09 33.94
CA PHE A 336 51.64 26.45 33.74
C PHE A 336 51.74 27.22 35.07
N GLU A 337 50.72 27.16 35.92
CA GLU A 337 50.75 27.75 37.26
C GLU A 337 51.86 27.19 38.16
N GLN A 338 52.13 25.89 38.07
CA GLN A 338 53.22 25.26 38.80
C GLN A 338 54.58 25.78 38.32
N SER A 339 54.74 25.98 37.01
CA SER A 339 55.95 26.56 36.42
C SER A 339 56.15 28.01 36.86
N ILE A 340 55.09 28.82 36.91
CA ILE A 340 55.14 30.20 37.46
C ILE A 340 55.54 30.19 38.94
N ARG A 341 54.99 29.27 39.74
CA ARG A 341 55.36 29.15 41.16
C ARG A 341 56.83 28.82 41.36
N LYS A 342 57.37 27.88 40.56
CA LYS A 342 58.80 27.52 40.60
C LYS A 342 59.70 28.71 40.31
N LEU A 343 59.37 29.49 39.27
CA LEU A 343 60.12 30.71 38.91
C LEU A 343 60.13 31.75 40.03
N LYS A 344 59.00 31.92 40.74
CA LYS A 344 58.91 32.84 41.88
C LYS A 344 59.68 32.35 43.11
N SER A 345 59.76 31.04 43.34
CA SER A 345 60.48 30.47 44.50
C SER A 345 62.00 30.46 44.35
N THR A 346 62.53 30.50 43.12
CA THR A 346 63.98 30.55 42.86
C THR A 346 64.62 31.90 43.17
N ASP A 347 63.83 32.94 43.42
CA ASP A 347 64.33 34.27 43.78
C ASP A 347 64.50 34.46 45.31
N GLU A 348 64.14 33.49 46.16
CA GLU A 348 64.17 33.63 47.63
C GLU A 348 65.21 32.77 48.40
N ASP A 349 65.97 31.85 47.78
CA ASP A 349 67.00 31.08 48.48
C ASP A 349 68.42 31.33 47.94
N GLY A 350 68.94 32.49 48.32
CA GLY A 350 70.34 32.88 48.15
C GLY A 350 71.04 33.06 49.50
N GLY A 351 71.25 31.97 50.26
CA GLY A 351 72.31 31.92 51.28
C GLY A 351 72.12 30.91 52.41
N ASN A 352 72.86 29.79 52.42
CA ASN A 352 74.17 29.67 53.08
C ASN A 352 74.76 28.25 52.93
N SER A 353 76.06 28.15 53.18
CA SER A 353 77.03 27.14 52.72
C SER A 353 77.26 25.94 53.66
N ALA A 354 77.83 24.85 53.09
CA ALA A 354 78.83 23.92 53.68
C ALA A 354 78.37 22.97 54.84
N GLU A 355 78.83 21.72 55.06
CA GLU A 355 79.93 20.89 54.54
C GLU A 355 79.81 19.44 55.13
N GLN A 356 80.32 18.45 54.37
CA GLN A 356 81.12 17.24 54.76
C GLN A 356 80.56 15.95 55.42
N ASN A 357 80.94 14.83 54.74
CA ASN A 357 81.36 13.48 55.21
C ASN A 357 80.30 12.56 55.86
N ASP A 358 80.31 11.22 55.80
CA ASP A 358 81.29 10.19 55.44
C ASP A 358 80.56 8.85 55.11
N SER A 359 81.26 7.97 54.41
CA SER A 359 81.07 6.58 53.99
C SER A 359 80.21 5.59 54.82
N ARG A 360 79.53 4.66 54.11
CA ARG A 360 79.85 3.20 54.05
C ARG A 360 78.85 2.38 53.22
N ASP A 361 79.41 1.34 52.61
CA ASP A 361 78.85 0.34 51.70
C ASP A 361 77.61 -0.42 52.20
N VAL A 362 76.81 -0.94 51.26
CA VAL A 362 76.53 -2.38 51.02
C VAL A 362 75.50 -2.49 49.88
N ASP A 363 75.96 -3.01 48.74
CA ASP A 363 75.17 -3.65 47.67
C ASP A 363 74.73 -5.06 48.16
N PRO A 364 73.66 -5.72 47.64
CA PRO A 364 73.64 -6.08 46.21
C PRO A 364 72.28 -6.24 45.50
N GLU A 365 72.43 -6.27 44.16
CA GLU A 365 71.71 -7.09 43.17
C GLU A 365 70.21 -6.89 42.95
N VAL A 366 69.90 -6.26 41.81
CA VAL A 366 68.66 -6.48 41.06
C VAL A 366 69.02 -7.20 39.75
N SER A 367 68.48 -8.40 39.60
CA SER A 367 68.52 -9.21 38.38
C SER A 367 67.55 -8.71 37.31
N GLU A 368 67.95 -8.98 36.07
CA GLU A 368 67.53 -8.51 34.75
C GLU A 368 66.08 -8.78 34.28
N SER A 369 65.82 -8.18 33.10
CA SER A 369 64.93 -8.57 31.97
C SER A 369 63.56 -7.89 31.94
N ASP A 370 63.03 -7.36 30.83
CA ASP A 370 63.45 -7.15 29.42
C ASP A 370 62.51 -6.04 28.87
N ALA A 371 62.96 -5.03 28.10
CA ALA A 371 63.01 -5.01 26.62
C ALA A 371 61.61 -5.22 25.96
N VAL A 372 61.06 -4.49 24.97
CA VAL A 372 61.55 -3.68 23.85
C VAL A 372 60.38 -2.86 23.27
N ALA A 373 60.62 -1.61 22.86
CA ALA A 373 60.19 -0.97 21.59
C ALA A 373 60.57 0.51 21.71
N VAL A 374 61.47 1.07 20.90
CA VAL A 374 61.25 1.43 19.49
C VAL A 374 62.61 1.85 18.92
N ALA A 375 62.90 1.46 17.67
CA ALA A 375 63.85 2.18 16.82
C ALA A 375 63.26 2.23 15.40
N GLY A 376 63.16 3.45 14.87
CA GLY A 376 62.72 3.70 13.50
C GLY A 376 63.87 3.68 12.50
N ASP A 377 63.53 3.76 11.22
CA ASP A 377 64.35 4.44 10.21
C ASP A 377 63.53 4.75 8.94
N LYS A 378 63.68 5.99 8.45
CA LYS A 378 63.82 6.48 7.03
C LYS A 378 62.79 6.03 5.96
N THR A 379 62.36 6.82 4.97
CA THR A 379 62.89 8.00 4.24
C THR A 379 61.84 8.45 3.19
N ASN A 380 61.88 9.74 2.80
CA ASN A 380 61.53 10.33 1.47
C ASN A 380 60.08 10.18 0.94
N ASP A 381 59.47 11.07 0.16
CA ASP A 381 59.81 12.32 -0.56
C ASP A 381 58.49 12.88 -1.14
N SER A 382 58.48 14.20 -1.43
CA SER A 382 57.57 14.94 -2.33
C SER A 382 56.10 15.14 -1.92
N SER A 383 55.39 16.25 -2.17
CA SER A 383 55.62 17.63 -2.68
C SER A 383 54.23 18.31 -2.67
N ALA A 384 54.18 19.63 -2.45
CA ALA A 384 53.09 20.57 -2.81
C ALA A 384 51.72 20.36 -2.10
N GLU A 385 50.96 21.36 -1.66
CA GLU A 385 50.89 22.78 -1.97
C GLU A 385 50.10 23.52 -0.85
N HIS A 386 50.28 24.84 -0.82
CA HIS A 386 49.71 25.86 0.06
C HIS A 386 48.18 25.82 0.24
N ASP A 387 47.65 26.19 1.41
CA ASP A 387 47.12 27.55 1.61
C ASP A 387 46.83 27.84 3.09
N GLU A 388 47.33 28.99 3.55
CA GLU A 388 47.04 29.61 4.83
C GLU A 388 45.89 30.59 4.64
N THR A 389 44.86 30.56 5.48
CA THR A 389 44.27 31.82 5.97
C THR A 389 43.74 31.62 7.38
N ALA A 390 44.47 32.18 8.34
CA ALA A 390 43.93 32.61 9.61
C ALA A 390 43.12 33.90 9.41
N ALA A 391 42.00 34.00 10.11
CA ALA A 391 41.45 35.28 10.52
C ALA A 391 40.75 35.08 11.87
N ASP A 392 41.39 35.64 12.88
CA ASP A 392 40.90 35.88 14.23
C ASP A 392 39.72 36.86 14.25
N ASP A 393 39.14 36.94 15.45
CA ASP A 393 38.36 38.03 16.04
C ASP A 393 36.88 38.15 15.64
N ALA A 394 35.95 38.46 16.54
CA ALA A 394 35.89 38.53 17.99
C ALA A 394 34.41 38.83 18.31
N PHE A 395 33.96 38.36 19.48
CA PHE A 395 33.02 39.02 20.41
C PHE A 395 31.97 40.03 19.87
N SER A 396 30.68 39.74 20.11
CA SER A 396 29.86 40.60 20.99
C SER A 396 28.59 39.88 21.45
N ASP A 397 28.40 39.87 22.77
CA ASP A 397 27.12 39.78 23.45
C ASP A 397 26.12 40.81 22.90
N ASP A 398 24.84 40.44 22.82
CA ASP A 398 23.83 41.06 23.70
C ASP A 398 22.47 40.35 23.64
N ALA A 399 21.80 40.42 24.79
CA ALA A 399 20.54 39.78 25.13
C ALA A 399 19.29 40.60 24.71
N TYR A 400 18.11 40.02 25.01
CA TYR A 400 16.75 40.60 25.04
C TYR A 400 15.98 40.74 23.71
N SER A 401 14.98 39.88 23.49
CA SER A 401 13.60 40.17 23.97
C SER A 401 12.61 39.05 23.62
N LYS A 402 11.75 38.78 24.60
CA LYS A 402 10.47 38.07 24.43
C LYS A 402 9.52 38.96 23.62
N GLU A 403 8.73 38.38 22.73
CA GLU A 403 7.40 38.92 22.45
C GLU A 403 6.42 37.79 22.16
N SER A 404 5.28 37.90 22.82
CA SER A 404 4.18 36.96 22.90
C SER A 404 3.21 37.26 21.76
N THR A 405 2.76 36.25 21.00
CA THR A 405 1.55 36.40 20.16
C THR A 405 0.50 35.38 20.59
N ARG A 406 -0.41 35.91 21.41
CA ARG A 406 -1.69 35.37 21.83
C ARG A 406 -2.67 35.66 20.69
N ILE A 407 -3.22 34.62 20.05
CA ILE A 407 -4.38 34.79 19.16
C ILE A 407 -5.60 34.33 19.96
N ASP A 408 -6.36 35.32 20.42
CA ASP A 408 -7.66 35.15 21.06
C ASP A 408 -8.66 34.61 20.04
N THR A 409 -9.34 33.52 20.40
CA THR A 409 -10.51 33.01 19.68
C THR A 409 -11.74 33.39 20.51
N GLU A 410 -12.51 34.39 20.07
CA GLU A 410 -13.86 34.62 20.59
C GLU A 410 -14.91 33.91 19.72
N PRO A 411 -16.02 33.44 20.32
CA PRO A 411 -17.01 32.58 19.68
C PRO A 411 -18.10 33.41 18.98
N ILE A 412 -18.53 32.94 17.80
CA ILE A 412 -19.66 33.52 17.08
C ILE A 412 -20.97 33.13 17.79
N ARG A 413 -21.69 34.18 18.18
CA ARG A 413 -23.03 34.23 18.77
C ARG A 413 -24.09 33.75 17.77
N ALA A 414 -25.00 32.89 18.26
CA ALA A 414 -26.32 32.68 17.68
C ALA A 414 -27.25 33.86 18.00
N ASP A 415 -28.18 34.20 17.09
CA ASP A 415 -29.52 34.76 17.39
C ASP A 415 -30.35 35.02 16.08
N PRO A 416 -31.69 35.25 16.13
CA PRO A 416 -32.68 34.27 15.64
C PRO A 416 -33.76 34.82 14.68
N LEU A 417 -34.65 33.90 14.24
CA LEU A 417 -36.08 34.03 13.85
C LEU A 417 -36.60 35.27 13.08
N GLY A 418 -37.24 35.03 11.93
CA GLY A 418 -38.16 35.98 11.28
C GLY A 418 -39.05 35.32 10.21
N ASN A 419 -40.36 35.40 10.40
CA ASN A 419 -41.48 34.70 9.74
C ASN A 419 -41.92 35.25 8.36
N ALA A 420 -42.80 34.45 7.73
CA ALA A 420 -43.91 34.79 6.80
C ALA A 420 -43.50 34.85 5.30
N GLU A 421 -44.26 34.38 4.30
CA GLU A 421 -45.72 34.26 4.12
C GLU A 421 -46.09 33.10 3.16
N GLN A 422 -47.24 32.44 3.36
CA GLN A 422 -48.04 31.81 2.30
C GLN A 422 -48.99 32.85 1.68
N PRO A 423 -49.45 32.65 0.44
CA PRO A 423 -50.86 32.24 0.23
C PRO A 423 -51.01 31.27 -0.98
N SER A 424 -51.75 30.15 -0.87
CA SER A 424 -53.21 29.95 -1.03
C SER A 424 -53.62 29.45 -2.44
N ASP A 425 -54.27 28.28 -2.44
CA ASP A 425 -55.45 27.88 -3.24
C ASP A 425 -55.40 27.79 -4.78
N PHE A 426 -55.60 26.56 -5.29
CA PHE A 426 -56.55 26.17 -6.36
C PHE A 426 -56.51 24.63 -6.43
N GLU A 427 -57.42 23.86 -5.85
CA GLU A 427 -58.85 23.63 -6.14
C GLU A 427 -59.02 22.18 -6.64
N SER A 428 -59.92 21.48 -5.95
CA SER A 428 -60.28 20.08 -6.10
C SER A 428 -61.29 19.92 -7.23
N ALA A 429 -61.13 18.91 -8.09
CA ALA A 429 -62.23 18.42 -8.91
C ALA A 429 -62.15 16.90 -9.08
N ALA A 430 -63.13 16.24 -8.45
CA ALA A 430 -63.42 14.83 -8.56
C ALA A 430 -64.22 14.50 -9.83
N LEU A 431 -64.06 13.24 -10.25
CA LEU A 431 -64.89 12.34 -11.08
C LEU A 431 -66.25 12.81 -11.64
N PRO A 432 -66.61 12.26 -12.81
CA PRO A 432 -67.76 11.34 -12.93
C PRO A 432 -67.33 10.01 -13.60
N SER A 433 -67.69 8.81 -13.13
CA SER A 433 -69.01 8.15 -13.05
C SER A 433 -69.57 7.71 -14.42
N GLU A 434 -69.86 6.41 -14.52
CA GLU A 434 -70.65 5.67 -15.56
C GLU A 434 -69.93 5.41 -16.90
N LEU A 435 -69.59 4.19 -17.35
CA LEU A 435 -70.17 2.84 -17.23
C LEU A 435 -71.57 2.73 -17.86
N ASP A 436 -71.61 2.58 -19.19
CA ASP A 436 -72.58 1.67 -19.83
C ASP A 436 -72.24 1.35 -21.31
N GLN A 437 -72.50 0.08 -21.67
CA GLN A 437 -72.62 -0.50 -23.03
C GLN A 437 -71.27 -0.65 -23.78
N TRP A 438 -70.77 -1.84 -24.13
CA TRP A 438 -71.38 -2.92 -24.92
C TRP A 438 -71.02 -4.32 -24.38
N LEU A 439 -72.03 -5.21 -24.47
CA LEU A 439 -72.17 -6.62 -24.06
C LEU A 439 -70.91 -7.49 -23.91
#